data_AF-A0A0L0FC68-F1
#
_entry.id   AF-A0A0L0FC68-F1
#
_cell.length_a   1.000
_cell.length_b   1.000
_cell.length_c   1.000
_cell.angle_alpha   90.00
_cell.angle_beta   90.00
_cell.angle_gamma   90.00
#
_symmetry.space_group_name_H-M   'P 1'
#
loop_
_entity.id
_entity.type
_entity.pdbx_description
1 polymer ?
#
loop_
_entity_poly.entity_id
_entity_poly.type
_entity_poly.pdbx_seq_one_letter_code
_entity_poly.pdbx_strand_id
1 'polypeptide(L)'
;MYLLRVSPLPPSKPRYTHSLPLFAQDYSPKVFRNIREMYGIHTDEYITSWTLPDEKLVAEEGAGRSGSLFLISSDNKYMLKTIPADEVNTLMSCLHNYYQHLVDYKTSLIMKIFGVMHFTCKGHDMHVMIFTNVCYFPHGEMCATYDLKGRVPKPGKALQNTAKIGTSYIFKDKDLDRKFFVRLDEKSSFFTQLNRDIEFFRLNNLMDYSLLIGVATMPEDNIDYPEWQYIARSSPSKGEIYFIGFIDCLTNYGMRKKAANFFKTALWTPNTLSTIDATSYAERIKYYLFDIFDATGDEAPPALTRAARANTNTGLGGDDNILLEKKVSFLETKVYKLEEQLQAASTLLMQVLQEKNIDVPADLIPVSSSKAIIQVSSLVPDQ
;
A
#
# COMPACT_ATOMS: atom_id res chain seq x y z
N MET A 1 -21.48 -20.71 18.59
CA MET A 1 -21.11 -20.18 19.91
C MET A 1 -19.65 -20.54 20.14
N TYR A 2 -18.72 -19.69 19.71
CA TYR A 2 -17.30 -19.93 19.94
C TYR A 2 -17.00 -19.51 21.38
N LEU A 3 -16.89 -20.49 22.27
CA LEU A 3 -16.35 -20.30 23.61
C LEU A 3 -14.84 -20.14 23.47
N LEU A 4 -14.35 -18.90 23.51
CA LEU A 4 -12.95 -18.64 23.84
C LEU A 4 -12.71 -19.22 25.24
N ARG A 5 -12.15 -20.44 25.31
CA ARG A 5 -11.62 -20.98 26.56
C ARG A 5 -10.35 -20.21 26.88
N VAL A 6 -10.50 -19.16 27.68
CA VAL A 6 -9.37 -18.54 28.37
C VAL A 6 -8.95 -19.52 29.47
N SER A 7 -7.67 -19.90 29.48
CA SER A 7 -7.09 -20.74 30.53
C SER A 7 -7.26 -20.06 31.91
N PRO A 8 -7.38 -20.83 33.01
CA PRO A 8 -7.59 -20.25 34.32
C PRO A 8 -6.34 -19.49 34.80
N LEU A 9 -6.45 -18.16 34.90
CA LEU A 9 -5.46 -17.29 35.55
C LEU A 9 -5.36 -17.57 37.07
N PRO A 10 -4.18 -17.32 37.69
CA PRO A 10 -3.93 -17.59 39.10
C PRO A 10 -4.81 -16.76 40.06
N PRO A 11 -5.00 -17.20 41.32
CA PRO A 11 -6.13 -16.84 42.18
C PRO A 11 -6.16 -15.40 42.72
N SER A 12 -5.20 -14.55 42.38
CA SER A 12 -4.99 -13.24 43.03
C SER A 12 -5.55 -12.04 42.27
N LYS A 13 -6.12 -12.22 41.07
CA LYS A 13 -6.78 -11.14 40.32
C LYS A 13 -8.31 -11.26 40.42
N PRO A 14 -9.05 -10.14 40.53
CA PRO A 14 -10.51 -10.17 40.66
C PRO A 14 -11.13 -10.95 39.50
N ARG A 15 -12.01 -11.91 39.84
CA ARG A 15 -12.77 -12.72 38.90
C ARG A 15 -13.75 -11.82 38.13
N TYR A 16 -13.41 -11.46 36.88
CA TYR A 16 -14.41 -10.98 35.94
C TYR A 16 -15.21 -12.17 35.38
N THR A 17 -16.08 -12.75 36.20
CA THR A 17 -17.05 -13.78 35.78
C THR A 17 -18.34 -13.13 35.29
N HIS A 18 -18.23 -12.29 34.25
CA HIS A 18 -19.37 -12.02 33.39
C HIS A 18 -19.05 -12.65 32.04
N SER A 19 -19.56 -13.86 31.81
CA SER A 19 -19.70 -14.41 30.46
C SER A 19 -20.69 -13.54 29.71
N LEU A 20 -20.19 -12.43 29.18
CA LEU A 20 -20.99 -11.56 28.32
C LEU A 20 -21.39 -12.36 27.08
N PRO A 21 -22.63 -12.26 26.61
CA PRO A 21 -23.02 -12.90 25.37
C PRO A 21 -22.22 -12.25 24.24
N LEU A 22 -21.23 -13.00 23.73
CA LEU A 22 -20.45 -12.68 22.55
C LEU A 22 -21.04 -13.46 21.38
N PHE A 23 -21.60 -12.73 20.42
CA PHE A 23 -22.01 -13.31 19.15
C PHE A 23 -20.89 -13.12 18.14
N ALA A 24 -20.53 -14.18 17.43
CA ALA A 24 -19.51 -14.17 16.40
C ALA A 24 -20.08 -14.78 15.12
N GLN A 25 -19.88 -14.09 13.99
CA GLN A 25 -20.34 -14.51 12.67
C GLN A 25 -19.22 -14.35 11.65
N ASP A 26 -18.98 -15.39 10.85
CA ASP A 26 -18.03 -15.36 9.75
C ASP A 26 -18.66 -14.75 8.49
N TYR A 27 -17.90 -13.90 7.79
CA TYR A 27 -18.22 -13.52 6.41
C TYR A 27 -17.64 -14.55 5.45
N SER A 28 -18.44 -15.01 4.48
CA SER A 28 -18.00 -15.88 3.38
C SER A 28 -17.04 -17.03 3.79
N PRO A 29 -17.34 -17.82 4.84
CA PRO A 29 -16.39 -18.76 5.45
C PRO A 29 -15.83 -19.79 4.48
N LYS A 30 -16.62 -20.23 3.50
CA LYS A 30 -16.19 -21.17 2.46
C LYS A 30 -15.10 -20.57 1.54
N VAL A 31 -15.24 -19.30 1.17
CA VAL A 31 -14.26 -18.62 0.29
C VAL A 31 -12.91 -18.51 1.01
N PHE A 32 -12.91 -18.06 2.26
CA PHE A 32 -11.67 -17.92 3.03
C PHE A 32 -11.06 -19.26 3.46
N ARG A 33 -11.87 -20.30 3.63
CA ARG A 33 -11.36 -21.67 3.75
C ARG A 33 -10.64 -22.12 2.48
N ASN A 34 -11.24 -21.92 1.31
CA ASN A 34 -10.61 -22.28 0.05
C ASN A 34 -9.30 -21.51 -0.17
N ILE A 35 -9.25 -20.21 0.17
CA ILE A 35 -8.01 -19.43 0.12
C ILE A 35 -6.93 -20.06 1.00
N ARG A 36 -7.25 -20.42 2.25
CA ARG A 36 -6.30 -21.11 3.14
C ARG A 36 -5.79 -22.42 2.53
N GLU A 37 -6.69 -23.25 2.03
CA GLU A 37 -6.34 -24.54 1.41
C GLU A 37 -5.46 -24.37 0.15
N MET A 38 -5.67 -23.31 -0.65
CA MET A 38 -4.83 -23.01 -1.83
C MET A 38 -3.37 -22.70 -1.51
N TYR A 39 -3.08 -22.23 -0.29
CA TYR A 39 -1.75 -21.92 0.22
C TYR A 39 -1.26 -22.94 1.26
N GLY A 40 -1.83 -24.15 1.27
CA GLY A 40 -1.39 -25.24 2.14
C GLY A 40 -1.70 -25.05 3.63
N ILE A 41 -2.62 -24.14 3.99
CA ILE A 41 -2.96 -23.88 5.39
C ILE A 41 -4.08 -24.81 5.83
N HIS A 42 -3.73 -25.81 6.65
CA HIS A 42 -4.69 -26.72 7.26
C HIS A 42 -5.45 -26.07 8.43
N THR A 43 -6.72 -26.44 8.60
CA THR A 43 -7.61 -25.79 9.59
C THR A 43 -7.12 -25.96 11.02
N ASP A 44 -6.61 -27.14 11.37
CA ASP A 44 -6.16 -27.43 12.73
C ASP A 44 -4.93 -26.60 13.09
N GLU A 45 -3.93 -26.55 12.20
CA GLU A 45 -2.73 -25.71 12.38
C GLU A 45 -3.08 -24.23 12.48
N TYR A 46 -3.99 -23.76 11.62
CA TYR A 46 -4.47 -22.39 11.65
C TYR A 46 -5.13 -22.03 13.00
N ILE A 47 -5.93 -22.94 13.57
CA ILE A 47 -6.54 -22.73 14.90
C ILE A 47 -5.47 -22.74 15.99
N THR A 48 -4.49 -23.64 15.90
CA THR A 48 -3.36 -23.69 16.85
C THR A 48 -2.59 -22.39 16.88
N SER A 49 -2.33 -21.75 15.73
CA SER A 49 -1.67 -20.45 15.65
C SER A 49 -2.41 -19.35 16.43
N TRP A 50 -3.73 -19.46 16.60
CA TRP A 50 -4.55 -18.50 17.36
C TRP A 50 -4.77 -18.88 18.81
N THR A 51 -4.16 -19.97 19.29
CA THR A 51 -4.12 -20.32 20.71
C THR A 51 -3.03 -19.47 21.38
N LEU A 52 -3.42 -18.27 21.81
CA LEU A 52 -2.50 -17.28 22.40
C LEU A 52 -2.34 -17.50 23.92
N PRO A 53 -1.10 -17.39 24.46
CA PRO A 53 -0.90 -17.29 25.90
C PRO A 53 -1.48 -15.98 26.42
N ASP A 54 -1.90 -15.93 27.69
CA ASP A 54 -2.54 -14.77 28.31
C ASP A 54 -1.72 -13.47 28.18
N GLU A 55 -0.39 -13.59 28.12
CA GLU A 55 0.55 -12.49 27.95
C GLU A 55 0.45 -11.81 26.57
N LYS A 56 0.11 -12.56 25.51
CA LYS A 56 -0.12 -12.05 24.15
C LYS A 56 -1.54 -11.50 23.94
N LEU A 57 -2.42 -11.65 24.92
CA LEU A 57 -3.80 -11.11 24.89
C LEU A 57 -3.90 -9.68 25.43
N VAL A 58 -2.77 -9.06 25.79
CA VAL A 58 -2.72 -7.64 26.12
C VAL A 58 -2.85 -6.86 24.82
N ALA A 59 -4.02 -6.25 24.61
CA ALA A 59 -4.24 -5.32 23.52
C ALA A 59 -3.28 -4.14 23.66
N GLU A 60 -2.19 -4.13 22.89
CA GLU A 60 -1.45 -2.90 22.65
C GLU A 60 -2.34 -2.01 21.78
N GLU A 61 -2.68 -0.81 22.26
CA GLU A 61 -3.23 0.23 21.40
C GLU A 61 -2.19 0.46 20.29
N GLY A 62 -2.46 -0.05 19.09
CA GLY A 62 -1.53 0.04 17.98
C GLY A 62 -1.13 1.50 17.76
N ALA A 63 0.15 1.76 17.51
CA ALA A 63 0.78 3.08 17.34
C ALA A 63 0.19 3.95 16.19
N GLY A 64 -0.94 3.56 15.60
CA GLY A 64 -1.72 4.33 14.64
C GLY A 64 -2.75 5.25 15.31
N ARG A 65 -3.06 6.38 14.66
CA ARG A 65 -4.03 7.41 15.08
C ARG A 65 -5.49 6.95 15.32
N SER A 66 -5.79 5.65 15.40
CA SER A 66 -7.15 5.11 15.24
C SER A 66 -7.66 4.16 16.35
N GLY A 67 -6.87 3.77 17.35
CA GLY A 67 -7.34 2.84 18.39
C GLY A 67 -7.79 1.47 17.85
N SER A 68 -7.23 1.04 16.71
CA SER A 68 -7.49 -0.28 16.12
C SER A 68 -6.73 -1.36 16.90
N LEU A 69 -7.42 -2.42 17.32
CA LEU A 69 -6.80 -3.59 17.92
C LEU A 69 -5.96 -4.31 16.86
N PHE A 70 -4.76 -4.70 17.25
CA PHE A 70 -3.83 -5.46 16.41
C PHE A 70 -3.25 -6.61 17.22
N LEU A 71 -3.34 -7.83 16.70
CA LEU A 71 -2.81 -9.04 17.33
C LEU A 71 -2.00 -9.84 16.32
N ILE A 72 -0.99 -10.54 16.82
CA ILE A 72 -0.15 -11.45 16.04
C ILE A 72 -0.34 -12.85 16.60
N SER A 73 -0.42 -13.86 15.73
CA SER A 73 -0.56 -15.27 16.12
C SER A 73 0.60 -15.75 17.00
N SER A 74 0.42 -16.87 17.71
CA SER A 74 1.44 -17.41 18.62
C SER A 74 2.75 -17.73 17.90
N ASP A 75 2.64 -18.21 16.65
CA ASP A 75 3.72 -18.55 15.72
C ASP A 75 4.13 -17.40 14.78
N ASN A 76 3.58 -16.20 14.95
CA ASN A 76 3.86 -15.00 14.17
C ASN A 76 3.54 -15.06 12.66
N LYS A 77 2.91 -16.13 12.16
CA LYS A 77 2.55 -16.28 10.73
C LYS A 77 1.41 -15.36 10.29
N TYR A 78 0.48 -15.07 11.20
CA TYR A 78 -0.76 -14.39 10.89
C TYR A 78 -0.96 -13.16 11.77
N MET A 79 -1.70 -12.20 11.22
CA MET A 79 -2.08 -10.97 11.89
C MET A 79 -3.59 -10.84 11.90
N LEU A 80 -4.09 -10.20 12.94
CA LEU A 80 -5.49 -9.91 13.15
C LEU A 80 -5.60 -8.42 13.45
N LYS A 81 -6.48 -7.72 12.72
CA LYS A 81 -6.77 -6.31 13.01
C LYS A 81 -8.26 -6.03 13.03
N THR A 82 -8.66 -5.05 13.83
CA THR A 82 -10.01 -4.49 13.69
C THR A 82 -10.10 -3.63 12.45
N ILE A 83 -11.22 -3.75 11.73
CA ILE A 83 -11.49 -2.98 10.52
C ILE A 83 -12.85 -2.29 10.61
N PRO A 84 -13.03 -1.12 9.99
CA PRO A 84 -14.34 -0.48 9.92
C PRO A 84 -15.29 -1.25 8.99
N ALA A 85 -16.60 -1.09 9.20
CA ALA A 85 -17.61 -1.71 8.33
C ALA A 85 -17.45 -1.31 6.84
N ASP A 86 -16.96 -0.10 6.57
CA ASP A 86 -16.67 0.37 5.20
C ASP A 86 -15.58 -0.48 4.50
N GLU A 87 -14.58 -0.96 5.24
CA GLU A 87 -13.55 -1.88 4.70
C GLU A 87 -14.11 -3.29 4.47
N VAL A 88 -14.99 -3.77 5.36
CA VAL A 88 -15.71 -5.03 5.15
C VAL A 88 -16.55 -4.96 3.89
N ASN A 89 -17.34 -3.89 3.74
CA ASN A 89 -18.17 -3.68 2.55
C ASN A 89 -17.32 -3.62 1.28
N THR A 90 -16.17 -2.94 1.33
CA THR A 90 -15.22 -2.88 0.21
C THR A 90 -14.72 -4.27 -0.17
N LEU A 91 -14.21 -5.05 0.79
CA LEU A 91 -13.77 -6.42 0.54
C LEU A 91 -14.90 -7.28 -0.02
N MET A 92 -16.10 -7.23 0.56
CA MET A 92 -17.23 -8.04 0.10
C MET A 92 -17.63 -7.67 -1.33
N SER A 93 -17.56 -6.39 -1.71
CA SER A 93 -17.85 -5.94 -3.08
C SER A 93 -16.86 -6.45 -4.14
N CYS A 94 -15.60 -6.67 -3.77
CA CYS A 94 -14.56 -7.17 -4.68
C CYS A 94 -14.13 -8.61 -4.39
N LEU A 95 -14.80 -9.32 -3.48
CA LEU A 95 -14.36 -10.63 -2.96
C LEU A 95 -14.21 -11.67 -4.07
N HIS A 96 -15.13 -11.67 -5.04
CA HIS A 96 -15.05 -12.57 -6.18
C HIS A 96 -13.80 -12.32 -7.02
N ASN A 97 -13.54 -11.05 -7.37
CA ASN A 97 -12.37 -10.66 -8.14
C ASN A 97 -11.08 -10.97 -7.38
N TYR A 98 -11.07 -10.69 -6.06
CA TYR A 98 -9.94 -10.99 -5.19
C TYR A 98 -9.62 -12.49 -5.16
N TYR A 99 -10.64 -13.33 -4.95
CA TYR A 99 -10.49 -14.78 -4.96
C TYR A 99 -9.94 -15.26 -6.31
N GLN A 100 -10.53 -14.82 -7.43
CA GLN A 100 -10.10 -15.21 -8.77
C GLN A 100 -8.65 -14.79 -9.04
N HIS A 101 -8.25 -13.57 -8.63
CA HIS A 101 -6.88 -13.08 -8.76
C HIS A 101 -5.87 -13.98 -8.02
N LEU A 102 -6.21 -14.48 -6.83
CA LEU A 102 -5.36 -15.42 -6.10
C LEU A 102 -5.29 -16.82 -6.73
N VAL A 103 -6.38 -17.26 -7.38
CA VAL A 103 -6.40 -18.53 -8.14
C VAL A 103 -5.48 -18.42 -9.36
N ASP A 104 -5.61 -17.33 -10.12
CA ASP A 104 -4.86 -17.14 -11.37
C ASP A 104 -3.38 -16.83 -11.11
N TYR A 105 -3.08 -16.17 -9.99
CA TYR A 105 -1.74 -15.69 -9.66
C TYR A 105 -1.35 -16.05 -8.23
N LYS A 106 -0.94 -17.31 -8.01
CA LYS A 106 -0.41 -17.78 -6.71
C LYS A 106 0.75 -16.94 -6.18
N THR A 107 1.54 -16.34 -7.07
CA THR A 107 2.67 -15.46 -6.73
C THR A 107 2.27 -14.03 -6.37
N SER A 108 0.97 -13.70 -6.31
CA SER A 108 0.51 -12.35 -6.00
C SER A 108 1.14 -11.80 -4.71
N LEU A 109 1.53 -10.53 -4.73
CA LEU A 109 2.06 -9.80 -3.57
C LEU A 109 0.94 -9.24 -2.68
N ILE A 110 -0.32 -9.28 -3.11
CA ILE A 110 -1.45 -8.79 -2.29
C ILE A 110 -1.53 -9.63 -1.01
N MET A 111 -1.59 -9.00 0.17
CA MET A 111 -1.76 -9.72 1.43
C MET A 111 -2.91 -10.72 1.35
N LYS A 112 -2.71 -11.94 1.89
CA LYS A 112 -3.76 -12.96 1.85
C LYS A 112 -4.67 -12.78 3.05
N ILE A 113 -5.97 -12.64 2.78
CA ILE A 113 -7.00 -12.53 3.80
C ILE A 113 -7.54 -13.95 4.04
N PHE A 114 -7.43 -14.41 5.29
CA PHE A 114 -7.79 -15.76 5.69
C PHE A 114 -9.10 -15.85 6.47
N GLY A 115 -9.70 -14.71 6.80
CA GLY A 115 -11.03 -14.66 7.39
C GLY A 115 -11.45 -13.25 7.76
N VAL A 116 -12.76 -13.03 7.77
CA VAL A 116 -13.37 -11.81 8.33
C VAL A 116 -14.52 -12.24 9.22
N MET A 117 -14.57 -11.65 10.42
CA MET A 117 -15.55 -11.97 11.46
C MET A 117 -16.22 -10.71 11.97
N HIS A 118 -17.51 -10.82 12.26
CA HIS A 118 -18.29 -9.85 13.00
C HIS A 118 -18.47 -10.32 14.44
N PHE A 119 -18.20 -9.46 15.41
CA PHE A 119 -18.42 -9.68 16.82
C PHE A 119 -19.41 -8.65 17.37
N THR A 120 -20.43 -9.12 18.08
CA THR A 120 -21.35 -8.27 18.83
C THR A 120 -21.23 -8.58 20.31
N CYS A 121 -20.94 -7.56 21.13
CA CYS A 121 -20.87 -7.65 22.58
C CYS A 121 -21.49 -6.41 23.22
N LYS A 122 -22.50 -6.58 24.09
CA LYS A 122 -23.22 -5.47 24.76
C LYS A 122 -23.75 -4.38 23.79
N GLY A 123 -24.16 -4.78 22.58
CA GLY A 123 -24.63 -3.83 21.56
C GLY A 123 -23.52 -3.03 20.87
N HIS A 124 -22.26 -3.36 21.14
CA HIS A 124 -21.11 -2.86 20.37
C HIS A 124 -20.72 -3.90 19.32
N ASP A 125 -20.63 -3.45 18.08
CA ASP A 125 -20.22 -4.25 16.94
C ASP A 125 -18.75 -3.97 16.59
N MET A 126 -18.03 -5.05 16.29
CA MET A 126 -16.62 -5.01 15.91
C MET A 126 -16.39 -5.97 14.75
N HIS A 127 -15.68 -5.51 13.74
CA HIS A 127 -15.24 -6.35 12.63
C HIS A 127 -13.76 -6.62 12.74
N VAL A 128 -13.39 -7.85 12.46
CA VAL A 128 -12.02 -8.34 12.57
C VAL A 128 -11.63 -9.01 11.27
N MET A 129 -10.44 -8.70 10.77
CA MET A 129 -9.83 -9.34 9.60
C MET A 129 -8.57 -10.07 10.01
N ILE A 130 -8.44 -11.31 9.56
CA ILE A 130 -7.23 -12.13 9.70
C ILE A 130 -6.52 -12.22 8.35
N PHE A 131 -5.21 -11.97 8.36
CA PHE A 131 -4.40 -11.87 7.14
C PHE A 131 -2.94 -12.29 7.40
N THR A 132 -2.16 -12.39 6.34
CA THR A 132 -0.72 -12.76 6.37
C THR A 132 0.14 -11.73 7.10
N ASN A 133 1.09 -12.18 7.91
CA ASN A 133 2.21 -11.35 8.33
C ASN A 133 3.26 -11.28 7.20
N VAL A 134 3.26 -10.19 6.43
CA VAL A 134 4.18 -10.00 5.29
C VAL A 134 5.65 -10.03 5.71
N CYS A 135 6.01 -9.67 6.94
CA CYS A 135 7.39 -9.72 7.43
C CYS A 135 7.67 -10.92 8.34
N TYR A 136 6.93 -12.03 8.18
CA TYR A 136 7.19 -13.26 8.93
C TYR A 136 8.58 -13.83 8.58
N PHE A 137 9.43 -13.93 9.60
CA PHE A 137 10.76 -14.53 9.49
C PHE A 137 11.01 -15.41 10.73
N PRO A 138 10.88 -16.75 10.61
CA PRO A 138 10.87 -17.65 11.78
C PRO A 138 12.18 -17.71 12.56
N HIS A 139 13.31 -17.35 11.93
CA HIS A 139 14.66 -17.54 12.48
C HIS A 139 15.55 -16.30 12.42
N GLY A 140 14.95 -15.11 12.28
CA GLY A 140 15.73 -13.89 12.35
C GLY A 140 14.85 -12.65 12.48
N GLU A 141 15.49 -11.49 12.37
CA GLU A 141 14.84 -10.20 12.52
C GLU A 141 14.97 -9.38 11.24
N MET A 142 14.00 -8.50 11.00
CA MET A 142 14.09 -7.53 9.93
C MET A 142 15.15 -6.48 10.30
N CYS A 143 16.17 -6.32 9.47
CA CYS A 143 17.14 -5.23 9.55
C CYS A 143 16.45 -3.87 9.34
N ALA A 144 15.48 -3.82 8.41
CA ALA A 144 14.67 -2.64 8.14
C ALA A 144 13.30 -3.05 7.59
N THR A 145 12.27 -2.25 7.86
CA THR A 145 10.94 -2.41 7.24
C THR A 145 10.52 -1.10 6.60
N TYR A 146 10.09 -1.13 5.34
CA TYR A 146 9.63 0.02 4.58
C TYR A 146 8.16 -0.13 4.23
N ASP A 147 7.35 0.90 4.48
CA ASP A 147 5.96 1.01 4.06
C ASP A 147 5.84 2.19 3.09
N LEU A 148 5.70 1.87 1.80
CA LEU A 148 5.86 2.81 0.70
C LEU A 148 4.57 2.97 -0.12
N LYS A 149 4.19 4.22 -0.43
CA LYS A 149 2.98 4.59 -1.20
C LYS A 149 3.28 5.33 -2.52
N GLY A 150 4.55 5.55 -2.83
CA GLY A 150 5.04 6.37 -3.93
C GLY A 150 4.68 7.85 -3.81
N ARG A 151 4.72 8.41 -2.60
CA ARG A 151 4.36 9.83 -2.35
C ARG A 151 5.59 10.72 -2.37
N VAL A 152 5.50 11.85 -3.09
CA VAL A 152 6.52 12.92 -2.97
C VAL A 152 6.33 13.63 -1.62
N PRO A 153 7.38 13.73 -0.78
CA PRO A 153 7.29 14.44 0.49
C PRO A 153 6.85 15.90 0.29
N LYS A 154 5.93 16.39 1.13
CA LYS A 154 5.55 17.81 1.11
C LYS A 154 6.72 18.69 1.58
N PRO A 155 7.03 19.82 0.90
CA PRO A 155 8.07 20.74 1.34
C PRO A 155 7.86 21.18 2.80
N GLY A 156 8.93 21.24 3.59
CA GLY A 156 8.91 21.74 4.97
C GLY A 156 8.47 20.73 6.06
N LYS A 157 8.13 19.47 5.72
CA LYS A 157 7.96 18.43 6.74
C LYS A 157 9.27 17.68 6.97
N ALA A 158 9.96 18.03 8.05
CA ALA A 158 11.21 17.42 8.49
C ALA A 158 11.15 15.89 8.70
N LEU A 159 12.35 15.30 8.71
CA LEU A 159 12.73 13.92 9.09
C LEU A 159 12.22 13.56 10.50
N GLN A 160 10.95 13.22 10.68
CA GLN A 160 10.45 12.96 12.03
C GLN A 160 9.28 11.97 12.18
N ASN A 161 9.03 11.06 11.23
CA ASN A 161 7.98 10.05 11.42
C ASN A 161 8.51 8.63 11.18
N THR A 162 9.46 8.19 11.99
CA THR A 162 9.67 6.76 12.18
C THR A 162 8.71 6.29 13.27
N ALA A 163 7.71 5.48 12.89
CA ALA A 163 6.89 4.81 13.88
C ALA A 163 7.71 3.62 14.42
N LYS A 164 7.94 3.59 15.73
CA LYS A 164 8.52 2.43 16.41
C LYS A 164 7.36 1.50 16.76
N ILE A 165 7.35 0.29 16.19
CA ILE A 165 6.44 -0.79 16.60
C ILE A 165 7.31 -1.88 17.20
N GLY A 166 7.28 -2.04 18.52
CA GLY A 166 8.19 -2.93 19.24
C GLY A 166 9.67 -2.51 19.11
N THR A 167 10.53 -3.43 18.65
CA THR A 167 11.98 -3.24 18.50
C THR A 167 12.41 -2.73 17.12
N SER A 168 11.52 -2.70 16.11
CA SER A 168 11.87 -2.36 14.72
C SER A 168 11.27 -1.02 14.28
N TYR A 169 12.02 -0.28 13.47
CA TYR A 169 11.61 0.99 12.88
C TYR A 169 10.95 0.76 11.52
N ILE A 170 9.77 1.36 11.31
CA ILE A 170 9.10 1.35 10.01
C ILE A 170 9.38 2.67 9.29
N PHE A 171 10.14 2.57 8.20
CA PHE A 171 10.49 3.68 7.31
C PHE A 171 9.37 3.94 6.30
N LYS A 172 9.16 5.20 5.92
CA LYS A 172 8.17 5.61 4.91
C LYS A 172 8.87 6.17 3.66
N ASP A 173 8.09 6.58 2.65
CA ASP A 173 8.59 7.11 1.38
C ASP A 173 9.68 8.18 1.52
N LYS A 174 9.52 9.09 2.49
CA LYS A 174 10.45 10.21 2.73
C LYS A 174 11.78 9.78 3.37
N ASP A 175 11.80 8.60 3.98
CA ASP A 175 12.95 8.06 4.69
C ASP A 175 13.72 7.08 3.80
N LEU A 176 13.24 6.83 2.56
CA LEU A 176 13.88 5.93 1.62
C LEU A 176 15.07 6.63 0.94
N ASP A 177 16.26 6.15 1.26
CA ASP A 177 17.55 6.62 0.74
C ASP A 177 18.29 5.55 -0.09
N ARG A 178 17.61 4.44 -0.40
CA ARG A 178 18.18 3.27 -1.07
C ARG A 178 17.29 2.75 -2.22
N LYS A 179 17.90 1.92 -3.05
CA LYS A 179 17.23 1.07 -4.04
C LYS A 179 17.21 -0.38 -3.54
N PHE A 180 16.33 -1.18 -4.13
CA PHE A 180 16.21 -2.61 -3.86
C PHE A 180 16.60 -3.39 -5.10
N PHE A 181 17.45 -4.41 -4.95
CA PHE A 181 18.03 -5.14 -6.07
C PHE A 181 17.48 -6.55 -6.10
N VAL A 182 16.49 -6.80 -6.96
CA VAL A 182 15.99 -8.16 -7.19
C VAL A 182 16.92 -8.85 -8.18
N ARG A 183 17.29 -10.11 -7.91
CA ARG A 183 18.12 -10.92 -8.80
C ARG A 183 17.57 -10.92 -10.23
N LEU A 184 18.47 -10.94 -11.20
CA LEU A 184 18.13 -10.82 -12.62
C LEU A 184 17.19 -11.93 -13.11
N ASP A 185 17.35 -13.15 -12.60
CA ASP A 185 16.51 -14.31 -12.91
C ASP A 185 15.08 -14.18 -12.35
N GLU A 186 14.89 -13.49 -11.22
CA GLU A 186 13.58 -13.24 -10.61
C GLU A 186 12.93 -11.92 -11.10
N LYS A 187 13.73 -10.98 -11.63
CA LYS A 187 13.32 -9.59 -11.92
C LYS A 187 12.12 -9.49 -12.87
N SER A 188 12.13 -10.25 -13.97
CA SER A 188 11.04 -10.21 -14.97
C SER A 188 9.71 -10.70 -14.39
N SER A 189 9.73 -11.84 -13.68
CA SER A 189 8.55 -12.38 -13.01
C SER A 189 8.04 -11.47 -11.89
N PHE A 190 8.94 -10.85 -11.13
CA PHE A 190 8.59 -9.88 -10.08
C PHE A 190 7.82 -8.70 -10.65
N PHE A 191 8.34 -8.03 -11.68
CA PHE A 191 7.65 -6.89 -12.30
C PHE A 191 6.36 -7.28 -13.01
N THR A 192 6.31 -8.48 -13.59
CA THR A 192 5.08 -9.00 -14.19
C THR A 192 3.99 -9.16 -13.14
N GLN A 193 4.32 -9.75 -11.99
CA GLN A 193 3.36 -9.92 -10.91
C GLN A 193 2.97 -8.59 -10.26
N LEU A 194 3.94 -7.70 -10.02
CA LEU A 194 3.70 -6.37 -9.47
C LEU A 194 2.69 -5.59 -10.33
N ASN A 195 2.85 -5.64 -11.66
CA ASN A 195 1.91 -5.02 -12.60
C ASN A 195 0.51 -5.63 -12.51
N ARG A 196 0.39 -6.95 -12.40
CA ARG A 196 -0.91 -7.65 -12.26
C ARG A 196 -1.63 -7.24 -10.98
N ASP A 197 -0.90 -7.14 -9.86
CA ASP A 197 -1.49 -6.75 -8.57
C ASP A 197 -1.92 -5.28 -8.57
N ILE A 198 -1.13 -4.38 -9.15
CA ILE A 198 -1.49 -2.96 -9.29
C ILE A 198 -2.72 -2.80 -10.19
N GLU A 199 -2.80 -3.57 -11.27
CA GLU A 199 -3.94 -3.57 -12.18
C GLU A 199 -5.20 -4.11 -11.49
N PHE A 200 -5.08 -5.13 -10.65
CA PHE A 200 -6.17 -5.60 -9.80
C PHE A 200 -6.74 -4.47 -8.93
N PHE A 201 -5.88 -3.71 -8.24
CA PHE A 201 -6.35 -2.59 -7.41
C PHE A 201 -7.06 -1.52 -8.26
N ARG A 202 -6.49 -1.17 -9.41
CA ARG A 202 -7.05 -0.20 -10.35
C ARG A 202 -8.45 -0.59 -10.79
N LEU A 203 -8.62 -1.83 -11.27
CA LEU A 203 -9.89 -2.35 -11.78
C LEU A 203 -10.97 -2.45 -10.70
N ASN A 204 -10.57 -2.65 -9.44
CA ASN A 204 -11.48 -2.70 -8.30
C ASN A 204 -11.65 -1.34 -7.58
N ASN A 205 -11.14 -0.24 -8.17
CA ASN A 205 -11.23 1.12 -7.63
C ASN A 205 -10.65 1.24 -6.19
N LEU A 206 -9.60 0.46 -5.92
CA LEU A 206 -8.88 0.43 -4.66
C LEU A 206 -7.69 1.40 -4.72
N MET A 207 -7.43 2.09 -3.61
CA MET A 207 -6.36 3.09 -3.51
C MET A 207 -5.75 3.06 -2.10
N ASP A 208 -4.76 3.93 -1.86
CA ASP A 208 -4.11 4.09 -0.55
C ASP A 208 -3.43 2.84 0.03
N TYR A 209 -3.27 1.79 -0.76
CA TYR A 209 -2.47 0.60 -0.44
C TYR A 209 -0.97 0.93 -0.43
N SER A 210 -0.21 0.26 0.44
CA SER A 210 1.25 0.37 0.47
C SER A 210 1.91 -0.90 -0.01
N LEU A 211 3.12 -0.79 -0.55
CA LEU A 211 4.04 -1.92 -0.60
C LEU A 211 4.85 -1.95 0.69
N LEU A 212 4.72 -3.03 1.46
CA LEU A 212 5.56 -3.33 2.61
C LEU A 212 6.77 -4.14 2.14
N ILE A 213 7.97 -3.74 2.54
CA ILE A 213 9.23 -4.42 2.25
C ILE A 213 9.98 -4.64 3.56
N GLY A 214 10.05 -5.88 4.03
CA GLY A 214 10.98 -6.30 5.08
C GLY A 214 12.32 -6.67 4.46
N VAL A 215 13.41 -6.12 4.99
CA VAL A 215 14.79 -6.43 4.58
C VAL A 215 15.46 -7.22 5.70
N ALA A 216 16.05 -8.35 5.36
CA ALA A 216 16.92 -9.10 6.25
C ALA A 216 18.21 -9.53 5.53
N THR A 217 19.19 -9.98 6.31
CA THR A 217 20.37 -10.65 5.76
C THR A 217 19.94 -12.02 5.22
N MET A 218 20.49 -12.42 4.07
CA MET A 218 20.26 -13.75 3.50
C MET A 218 20.66 -14.81 4.53
N PRO A 219 19.76 -15.74 4.88
CA PRO A 219 20.11 -16.83 5.78
C PRO A 219 21.13 -17.76 5.14
N GLU A 220 22.02 -18.33 5.96
CA GLU A 220 22.97 -19.37 5.52
C GLU A 220 22.22 -20.69 5.22
N ASP A 221 21.23 -20.99 6.04
CA ASP A 221 20.39 -22.18 5.91
C ASP A 221 19.26 -21.98 4.91
N ASN A 222 18.86 -23.08 4.25
CA ASN A 222 17.64 -23.08 3.44
C ASN A 222 16.41 -23.09 4.35
N ILE A 223 15.80 -21.92 4.54
CA ILE A 223 14.60 -21.75 5.35
C ILE A 223 13.36 -22.03 4.49
N ASP A 224 12.48 -22.88 5.00
CA ASP A 224 11.17 -23.10 4.40
C ASP A 224 10.21 -21.98 4.81
N TYR A 225 9.65 -21.31 3.80
CA TYR A 225 8.74 -20.19 3.99
C TYR A 225 7.33 -20.61 3.57
N PRO A 226 6.28 -20.09 4.23
CA PRO A 226 4.91 -20.42 3.84
C PRO A 226 4.62 -20.08 2.38
N GLU A 227 3.82 -20.90 1.67
CA GLU A 227 3.55 -20.71 0.23
C GLU A 227 2.95 -19.33 -0.12
N TRP A 228 2.27 -18.69 0.83
CA TRP A 228 1.69 -17.35 0.64
C TRP A 228 2.70 -16.21 0.76
N GLN A 229 3.93 -16.49 1.21
CA GLN A 229 4.97 -15.50 1.45
C GLN A 229 5.69 -15.16 0.15
N TYR A 230 5.56 -13.93 -0.33
CA TYR A 230 6.37 -13.48 -1.45
C TYR A 230 7.75 -13.04 -0.97
N ILE A 231 8.78 -13.64 -1.55
CA ILE A 231 10.18 -13.38 -1.26
C ILE A 231 10.91 -13.08 -2.55
N ALA A 232 11.71 -12.02 -2.54
CA ALA A 232 12.69 -11.74 -3.57
C ALA A 232 14.08 -11.75 -2.95
N ARG A 233 15.08 -12.16 -3.71
CA ARG A 233 16.46 -12.18 -3.25
C ARG A 233 17.28 -11.15 -3.99
N SER A 234 18.30 -10.63 -3.33
CA SER A 234 19.33 -9.82 -3.97
C SER A 234 20.47 -10.68 -4.50
N SER A 235 21.39 -10.05 -5.24
CA SER A 235 22.61 -10.69 -5.69
C SER A 235 23.45 -11.19 -4.49
N PRO A 236 24.28 -12.23 -4.68
CA PRO A 236 25.18 -12.69 -3.63
C PRO A 236 26.12 -11.61 -3.05
N SER A 237 26.44 -10.57 -3.83
CA SER A 237 27.25 -9.44 -3.37
C SER A 237 26.53 -8.54 -2.37
N LYS A 238 25.20 -8.43 -2.46
CA LYS A 238 24.38 -7.70 -1.49
C LYS A 238 24.01 -8.54 -0.29
N GLY A 239 23.73 -9.83 -0.49
CA GLY A 239 23.44 -10.75 0.61
C GLY A 239 22.17 -10.40 1.39
N GLU A 240 21.18 -9.79 0.74
CA GLU A 240 19.88 -9.43 1.33
C GLU A 240 18.73 -10.29 0.78
N ILE A 241 17.75 -10.55 1.65
CA ILE A 241 16.45 -11.14 1.33
C ILE A 241 15.36 -10.10 1.58
N TYR A 242 14.37 -10.05 0.68
CA TYR A 242 13.24 -9.12 0.75
C TYR A 242 11.93 -9.87 0.93
N PHE A 243 11.18 -9.50 1.97
CA PHE A 243 9.82 -9.94 2.23
C PHE A 243 8.87 -8.86 1.75
N ILE A 244 8.10 -9.13 0.69
CA ILE A 244 7.38 -8.07 -0.03
C ILE A 244 5.89 -8.37 -0.06
N GLY A 245 5.05 -7.37 0.22
CA GLY A 245 3.61 -7.52 0.05
C GLY A 245 2.84 -6.22 0.06
N PHE A 246 1.74 -6.16 -0.70
CA PHE A 246 0.80 -5.05 -0.62
C PHE A 246 -0.08 -5.18 0.62
N ILE A 247 -0.16 -4.11 1.40
CA ILE A 247 -0.96 -3.98 2.62
C ILE A 247 -1.96 -2.83 2.51
N ASP A 248 -2.94 -2.79 3.44
CA ASP A 248 -4.00 -1.77 3.50
C ASP A 248 -4.79 -1.62 2.18
N CYS A 249 -5.12 -2.76 1.57
CA CYS A 249 -5.72 -2.87 0.24
C CYS A 249 -7.22 -2.54 0.15
N LEU A 250 -7.90 -2.21 1.26
CA LEU A 250 -9.37 -2.14 1.32
C LEU A 250 -9.95 -0.71 1.32
N THR A 251 -9.15 0.29 0.94
CA THR A 251 -9.66 1.67 0.80
C THR A 251 -10.27 1.87 -0.59
N ASN A 252 -11.60 1.96 -0.65
CA ASN A 252 -12.32 2.29 -1.89
C ASN A 252 -12.40 3.81 -2.12
N TYR A 253 -12.27 4.24 -3.37
CA TYR A 253 -12.54 5.62 -3.78
C TYR A 253 -14.07 5.87 -3.85
N GLY A 254 -14.70 6.18 -2.69
CA GLY A 254 -16.16 6.36 -2.56
C GLY A 254 -16.62 7.45 -1.57
N MET A 255 -17.44 8.38 -2.08
CA MET A 255 -18.22 9.49 -1.48
C MET A 255 -17.57 10.45 -0.46
N ARG A 256 -17.03 10.00 0.68
CA ARG A 256 -16.48 10.93 1.71
C ARG A 256 -15.25 11.70 1.20
N LYS A 257 -14.46 11.07 0.31
CA LYS A 257 -13.29 11.70 -0.32
C LYS A 257 -13.62 12.52 -1.58
N LYS A 258 -14.78 12.33 -2.22
CA LYS A 258 -15.22 13.21 -3.32
C LYS A 258 -15.49 14.64 -2.81
N ALA A 259 -16.08 14.76 -1.63
CA ALA A 259 -16.21 16.04 -0.94
C ALA A 259 -14.83 16.62 -0.54
N ALA A 260 -13.93 15.81 0.02
CA ALA A 260 -12.60 16.27 0.40
C ALA A 260 -11.68 16.61 -0.79
N ASN A 261 -11.86 15.96 -1.95
CA ASN A 261 -11.11 16.24 -3.17
C ASN A 261 -11.58 17.53 -3.82
N PHE A 262 -12.89 17.77 -3.91
CA PHE A 262 -13.45 19.00 -4.47
C PHE A 262 -12.84 20.25 -3.80
N PHE A 263 -12.65 20.22 -2.49
CA PHE A 263 -12.04 21.32 -1.73
C PHE A 263 -10.50 21.38 -1.80
N LYS A 264 -9.79 20.30 -2.18
CA LYS A 264 -8.32 20.24 -2.14
C LYS A 264 -7.66 20.47 -3.50
N THR A 265 -8.31 20.16 -4.61
CA THR A 265 -7.81 20.46 -5.96
C THR A 265 -7.69 21.96 -6.25
N ALA A 266 -8.34 22.81 -5.46
CA ALA A 266 -8.25 24.27 -5.60
C ALA A 266 -6.93 24.88 -5.08
N LEU A 267 -6.09 24.11 -4.37
CA LEU A 267 -4.95 24.67 -3.62
C LEU A 267 -3.60 23.95 -3.85
N TRP A 268 -3.53 22.78 -4.48
CA TRP A 268 -2.29 21.96 -4.54
C TRP A 268 -2.16 21.08 -5.79
N THR A 269 -0.91 20.80 -6.20
CA THR A 269 -0.59 19.88 -7.31
C THR A 269 -0.90 18.40 -6.98
N PRO A 270 -1.41 17.61 -7.94
CA PRO A 270 -1.87 16.22 -7.75
C PRO A 270 -0.87 15.29 -7.05
N ASN A 271 0.43 15.49 -7.28
CA ASN A 271 1.52 14.65 -6.75
C ASN A 271 1.67 14.72 -5.22
N THR A 272 1.01 15.67 -4.56
CA THR A 272 1.07 15.87 -3.10
C THR A 272 -0.23 15.49 -2.37
N LEU A 273 -1.27 15.10 -3.10
CA LEU A 273 -2.60 14.85 -2.55
C LEU A 273 -2.76 13.40 -2.06
N SER A 274 -3.41 13.27 -0.89
CA SER A 274 -3.78 11.99 -0.27
C SER A 274 -4.89 11.25 -1.01
N THR A 275 -5.49 11.88 -2.01
CA THR A 275 -6.76 11.49 -2.57
C THR A 275 -6.71 11.76 -4.06
N ILE A 276 -6.15 10.81 -4.79
CA ILE A 276 -6.23 10.74 -6.25
C ILE A 276 -7.12 9.54 -6.59
N ASP A 277 -7.71 9.52 -7.77
CA ASP A 277 -8.51 8.37 -8.22
C ASP A 277 -7.62 7.12 -8.31
N ALA A 278 -8.25 5.94 -8.34
CA ALA A 278 -7.54 4.67 -8.34
C ALA A 278 -6.60 4.48 -9.56
N THR A 279 -6.93 5.07 -10.71
CA THR A 279 -6.07 4.98 -11.91
C THR A 279 -4.81 5.81 -11.73
N SER A 280 -4.96 7.09 -11.35
CA SER A 280 -3.82 7.95 -11.04
C SER A 280 -2.97 7.39 -9.90
N TYR A 281 -3.59 6.75 -8.90
CA TYR A 281 -2.87 6.09 -7.79
C TYR A 281 -2.03 4.92 -8.30
N ALA A 282 -2.62 4.05 -9.10
CA ALA A 282 -1.96 2.88 -9.68
C ALA A 282 -0.76 3.27 -10.55
N GLU A 283 -0.90 4.30 -11.38
CA GLU A 283 0.21 4.81 -12.20
C GLU A 283 1.34 5.36 -11.33
N ARG A 284 1.03 6.22 -10.35
CA ARG A 284 2.04 6.81 -9.47
C ARG A 284 2.85 5.74 -8.74
N ILE A 285 2.16 4.80 -8.07
CA ILE A 285 2.85 3.76 -7.31
C ILE A 285 3.61 2.81 -8.24
N LYS A 286 3.09 2.52 -9.44
CA LYS A 286 3.82 1.73 -10.43
C LYS A 286 5.14 2.40 -10.83
N TYR A 287 5.12 3.67 -11.25
CA TYR A 287 6.35 4.37 -11.63
C TYR A 287 7.37 4.43 -10.48
N TYR A 288 6.89 4.73 -9.27
CA TYR A 288 7.74 4.77 -8.09
C TYR A 288 8.37 3.40 -7.79
N LEU A 289 7.57 2.32 -7.81
CA LEU A 289 8.08 0.98 -7.52
C LEU A 289 9.05 0.50 -8.61
N PHE A 290 8.78 0.80 -9.88
CA PHE A 290 9.73 0.56 -10.95
C PHE A 290 11.04 1.30 -10.71
N ASP A 291 10.99 2.59 -10.37
CA ASP A 291 12.21 3.35 -10.08
C ASP A 291 13.03 2.75 -8.92
N ILE A 292 12.40 2.33 -7.82
CA ILE A 292 13.15 1.81 -6.65
C ILE A 292 13.69 0.38 -6.84
N PHE A 293 13.10 -0.41 -7.74
CA PHE A 293 13.49 -1.81 -8.01
C PHE A 293 14.24 -2.02 -9.34
N ASP A 294 14.18 -1.08 -10.27
CA ASP A 294 14.78 -1.23 -11.61
C ASP A 294 16.27 -0.82 -11.67
N ALA A 295 16.88 -0.55 -10.52
CA ALA A 295 18.31 -0.27 -10.46
C ALA A 295 19.11 -1.47 -11.02
N THR A 296 19.93 -1.23 -12.04
CA THR A 296 20.83 -2.22 -12.66
C THR A 296 22.10 -2.42 -11.83
N GLY A 297 21.94 -2.63 -10.53
CA GLY A 297 23.08 -2.82 -9.62
C GLY A 297 23.34 -4.28 -9.36
N ASP A 298 24.59 -4.65 -9.63
CA ASP A 298 25.28 -5.90 -9.30
C ASP A 298 25.14 -7.07 -10.27
N GLU A 299 25.53 -6.83 -11.53
CA GLU A 299 26.44 -7.75 -12.25
C GLU A 299 27.47 -6.94 -13.04
N ALA A 300 28.66 -6.74 -12.48
CA ALA A 300 29.85 -6.71 -13.32
C ALA A 300 30.11 -8.18 -13.72
N PRO A 301 30.21 -8.52 -15.02
CA PRO A 301 30.45 -9.89 -15.43
C PRO A 301 31.81 -10.38 -14.90
N PRO A 302 31.98 -11.69 -14.60
CA PRO A 302 33.27 -12.24 -14.22
C PRO A 302 34.28 -11.90 -15.32
N ALA A 303 35.45 -11.39 -14.90
CA ALA A 303 36.48 -10.84 -15.78
C ALA A 303 36.68 -11.65 -17.08
N LEU A 304 36.08 -11.16 -18.17
CA LEU A 304 36.43 -11.54 -19.54
C LEU A 304 37.13 -10.35 -20.18
N THR A 305 38.46 -10.42 -20.07
CA THR A 305 39.47 -9.99 -21.05
C THR A 305 39.21 -8.71 -21.86
N ARG A 306 40.16 -7.77 -21.74
CA ARG A 306 40.39 -6.60 -22.60
C ARG A 306 40.36 -6.97 -24.09
N ALA A 307 39.17 -7.05 -24.71
CA ALA A 307 39.04 -7.25 -26.15
C ALA A 307 37.75 -6.68 -26.77
N ALA A 308 36.76 -6.23 -25.98
CA ALA A 308 35.50 -5.70 -26.52
C ALA A 308 35.40 -4.15 -26.52
N ARG A 309 36.53 -3.44 -26.48
CA ARG A 309 36.60 -2.00 -26.82
C ARG A 309 36.98 -1.84 -28.29
N ALA A 310 36.09 -2.25 -29.17
CA ALA A 310 36.05 -1.83 -30.57
C ALA A 310 34.67 -2.17 -31.13
N ASN A 311 34.03 -1.20 -31.79
CA ASN A 311 32.72 -1.25 -32.44
C ASN A 311 31.51 -1.25 -31.49
N THR A 312 30.86 -0.09 -31.34
CA THR A 312 29.85 0.40 -32.30
C THR A 312 29.49 1.84 -31.95
N ASN A 313 29.93 2.77 -32.80
CA ASN A 313 29.43 4.13 -32.89
C ASN A 313 28.38 4.13 -34.01
N THR A 314 27.10 4.11 -33.66
CA THR A 314 25.92 4.47 -34.51
C THR A 314 24.74 4.56 -33.54
N GLY A 315 24.08 5.67 -33.23
CA GLY A 315 23.77 6.85 -34.02
C GLY A 315 22.30 6.81 -34.47
N LEU A 316 21.33 6.91 -33.56
CA LEU A 316 19.92 7.23 -33.84
C LEU A 316 19.27 7.86 -32.60
N GLY A 317 18.84 9.12 -32.68
CA GLY A 317 18.25 9.85 -31.54
C GLY A 317 17.83 11.28 -31.90
N GLY A 318 16.99 11.43 -32.92
CA GLY A 318 16.47 12.74 -33.37
C GLY A 318 14.94 12.79 -33.45
N ASP A 319 14.29 11.76 -33.97
CA ASP A 319 12.86 11.82 -34.31
C ASP A 319 11.92 11.56 -33.11
N ASP A 320 12.34 10.76 -32.13
CA ASP A 320 11.51 10.43 -30.96
C ASP A 320 11.35 11.62 -29.99
N ASN A 321 12.37 12.48 -29.87
CA ASN A 321 12.30 13.69 -29.04
C ASN A 321 11.34 14.73 -29.61
N ILE A 322 11.29 14.88 -30.94
CA ILE A 322 10.36 15.81 -31.61
C ILE A 322 8.91 15.33 -31.46
N LEU A 323 8.67 14.01 -31.45
CA LEU A 323 7.34 13.44 -31.23
C LEU A 323 6.87 13.61 -29.78
N LEU A 324 7.79 13.52 -28.81
CA LEU A 324 7.53 13.77 -27.39
C LEU A 324 7.19 15.25 -27.14
N GLU A 325 7.96 16.19 -27.68
CA GLU A 325 7.70 17.63 -27.54
C GLU A 325 6.33 18.03 -28.13
N LYS A 326 5.96 17.48 -29.29
CA LYS A 326 4.64 17.72 -29.90
C LYS A 326 3.49 17.16 -29.05
N LYS A 327 3.68 16.02 -28.38
CA LYS A 327 2.68 15.44 -27.47
C LYS A 327 2.51 16.28 -26.19
N VAL A 328 3.61 16.81 -25.64
CA VAL A 328 3.58 17.69 -24.46
C VAL A 328 2.84 18.99 -24.78
N SER A 329 3.18 19.66 -25.88
CA SER A 329 2.51 20.90 -26.30
C SER A 329 1.01 20.71 -26.58
N PHE A 330 0.61 19.56 -27.13
CA PHE A 330 -0.80 19.21 -27.33
C PHE A 330 -1.55 19.03 -25.99
N LEU A 331 -0.91 18.43 -24.99
CA LEU A 331 -1.49 18.26 -23.66
C LEU A 331 -1.62 19.59 -22.92
N GLU A 332 -0.62 20.47 -22.99
CA GLU A 332 -0.66 21.82 -22.40
C GLU A 332 -1.84 22.64 -22.97
N THR A 333 -2.06 22.56 -24.30
CA THR A 333 -3.19 23.23 -24.94
C THR A 333 -4.54 22.69 -24.47
N LYS A 334 -4.64 21.38 -24.19
CA LYS A 334 -5.85 20.76 -23.64
C LYS A 334 -6.10 21.16 -22.19
N VAL A 335 -5.04 21.23 -21.37
CA VAL A 335 -5.12 21.68 -19.98
C VAL A 335 -5.63 23.13 -19.92
N TYR A 336 -5.07 24.01 -20.75
CA TYR A 336 -5.49 25.41 -20.81
C TYR A 336 -6.98 25.56 -21.16
N LYS A 337 -7.49 24.79 -22.13
CA LYS A 337 -8.93 24.79 -22.48
C LYS A 337 -9.82 24.26 -21.35
N LEU A 338 -9.35 23.27 -20.58
CA LEU A 338 -10.09 22.76 -19.42
C LEU A 338 -10.13 23.79 -18.29
N GLU A 339 -9.06 24.56 -18.09
CA GLU A 339 -9.03 25.66 -17.12
C GLU A 339 -10.03 26.76 -17.50
N GLU A 340 -10.11 27.12 -18.78
CA GLU A 340 -11.10 28.09 -19.29
C GLU A 340 -12.55 27.61 -19.08
N GLN A 341 -12.82 26.32 -19.36
CA GLN A 341 -14.14 25.72 -19.12
C GLN A 341 -14.50 25.67 -17.63
N LEU A 342 -13.53 25.38 -16.77
CA LEU A 342 -13.72 25.37 -15.32
C LEU A 342 -14.02 26.77 -14.79
N GLN A 343 -13.33 27.79 -15.30
CA GLN A 343 -13.56 29.20 -14.94
C GLN A 343 -14.96 29.68 -15.36
N ALA A 344 -15.40 29.29 -16.57
CA ALA A 344 -16.74 29.58 -17.05
C ALA A 344 -17.82 28.87 -16.20
N ALA A 345 -17.63 27.59 -15.87
CA ALA A 345 -18.54 26.84 -15.02
C ALA A 345 -18.64 27.41 -13.59
N SER A 346 -17.51 27.85 -13.03
CA SER A 346 -17.46 28.51 -11.71
C SER A 346 -18.24 29.83 -11.73
N THR A 347 -18.09 30.62 -12.80
CA THR A 347 -18.81 31.89 -12.97
C THR A 347 -20.33 31.68 -13.06
N LEU A 348 -20.76 30.67 -13.84
CA LEU A 348 -22.17 30.30 -13.97
C LEU A 348 -22.75 29.81 -12.63
N LEU A 349 -21.99 29.01 -11.88
CA LEU A 349 -22.40 28.54 -10.56
C LEU A 349 -22.62 29.71 -9.59
N MET A 350 -21.72 30.69 -9.57
CA MET A 350 -21.87 31.90 -8.73
C MET A 350 -23.11 32.73 -9.12
N GLN A 351 -23.41 32.86 -10.41
CA GLN A 351 -24.64 33.51 -10.88
C GLN A 351 -25.90 32.78 -10.38
N VAL A 352 -25.94 31.45 -10.49
CA VAL A 352 -27.07 30.64 -10.03
C VAL A 352 -27.25 30.72 -8.51
N LEU A 353 -26.16 30.72 -7.74
CA LEU A 353 -26.21 30.85 -6.28
C LEU A 353 -26.75 32.23 -5.86
N GLN A 354 -26.37 33.29 -6.59
CA GLN A 354 -26.86 34.64 -6.36
C GLN A 354 -28.35 34.78 -6.70
N GLU A 355 -28.83 34.19 -7.81
CA GLU A 355 -30.26 34.16 -8.16
C GLU A 355 -31.12 33.40 -7.14
N LYS A 356 -30.56 32.36 -6.51
CA LYS A 356 -31.26 31.54 -5.52
C LYS A 356 -31.20 32.09 -4.10
N ASN A 357 -30.56 33.25 -3.89
CA ASN A 357 -30.39 33.90 -2.59
C ASN A 357 -29.76 32.95 -1.54
N ILE A 358 -28.85 32.08 -1.99
CA ILE A 358 -28.12 31.13 -1.14
C ILE A 358 -26.85 31.84 -0.67
N ASP A 359 -26.72 32.01 0.64
CA ASP A 359 -25.57 32.69 1.24
C ASP A 359 -24.31 31.83 1.06
N VAL A 360 -23.31 32.37 0.35
CA VAL A 360 -22.06 31.67 0.06
C VAL A 360 -21.02 32.09 1.11
N PRO A 361 -20.41 31.15 1.86
CA PRO A 361 -19.33 31.46 2.80
C PRO A 361 -18.20 32.24 2.12
N ALA A 362 -17.64 33.26 2.79
CA ALA A 362 -16.60 34.14 2.25
C ALA A 362 -15.35 33.38 1.75
N ASP A 363 -15.14 32.17 2.26
CA ASP A 363 -14.05 31.25 1.96
C ASP A 363 -14.14 30.62 0.55
N LEU A 364 -15.26 30.80 -0.15
CA LEU A 364 -15.55 30.26 -1.49
C LEU A 364 -15.49 31.31 -2.61
N ILE A 365 -15.12 32.56 -2.30
CA ILE A 365 -14.91 33.61 -3.32
C ILE A 365 -13.56 33.34 -4.01
N PRO A 366 -13.52 33.10 -5.34
CA PRO A 366 -12.26 32.87 -6.04
C PRO A 366 -11.38 34.12 -5.96
N VAL A 367 -10.17 33.96 -5.41
CA VAL A 367 -9.17 35.03 -5.33
C VAL A 367 -8.82 35.47 -6.77
N SER A 368 -8.97 36.76 -7.06
CA SER A 368 -8.68 37.31 -8.38
C SER A 368 -7.25 36.98 -8.80
N SER A 369 -7.10 36.45 -10.02
CA SER A 369 -5.86 36.14 -10.71
C SER A 369 -4.98 37.38 -10.92
N SER A 370 -4.26 37.80 -9.89
CA SER A 370 -3.31 38.91 -9.95
C SER A 370 -2.11 38.63 -9.05
N LYS A 371 -1.30 37.61 -9.39
CA LYS A 371 0.14 37.43 -9.08
C LYS A 371 0.55 35.96 -9.15
N ALA A 372 0.73 35.46 -10.36
CA ALA A 372 1.60 34.31 -10.61
C ALA A 372 2.27 34.53 -11.98
N ILE A 373 3.05 35.60 -12.09
CA ILE A 373 4.01 35.75 -13.18
C ILE A 373 5.18 34.83 -12.83
N ILE A 374 5.18 33.62 -13.38
CA ILE A 374 6.38 32.78 -13.40
C ILE A 374 7.31 33.39 -14.44
N GLN A 375 8.28 34.17 -13.96
CA GLN A 375 9.40 34.65 -14.77
C GLN A 375 10.32 33.44 -14.98
N VAL A 376 10.26 32.82 -16.15
CA VAL A 376 11.21 31.78 -16.58
C VAL A 376 12.50 32.50 -16.99
N SER A 377 13.45 32.62 -16.06
CA SER A 377 14.82 32.99 -16.41
C SER A 377 15.50 31.80 -17.09
N SER A 378 15.76 31.95 -18.39
CA SER A 378 16.56 31.05 -19.22
C SER A 378 17.99 30.92 -18.68
N LEU A 379 18.39 29.71 -18.32
CA LEU A 379 19.81 29.33 -18.24
C LEU A 379 20.16 28.63 -19.55
N VAL A 380 20.69 29.40 -20.50
CA VAL A 380 21.54 28.90 -21.58
C VAL A 380 22.96 29.32 -21.21
N PRO A 381 23.96 28.42 -21.23
CA PRO A 381 25.35 28.78 -21.01
C PRO A 381 25.94 29.30 -22.32
N ASP A 382 26.64 30.43 -22.26
CA ASP A 382 27.61 30.82 -23.28
C ASP A 382 28.96 31.11 -22.61
N GLN A 383 29.96 30.40 -23.14
CA GLN A 383 31.42 30.41 -22.93
C GLN A 383 32.02 29.53 -21.83
#